data_AF-A0A4Z2H5W8-F1
#
_entry.id   AF-A0A4Z2H5W8-F1
#
_cell.length_a   1.000
_cell.length_b   1.000
_cell.length_c   1.000
_cell.angle_alpha   90.00
_cell.angle_beta   90.00
_cell.angle_gamma   90.00
#
_symmetry.space_group_name_H-M   'P 1'
#
loop_
_entity.id
_entity.type
_entity.pdbx_description
1 polymer ?
#
loop_
_entity_poly.entity_id
_entity_poly.type
_entity_poly.pdbx_seq_one_letter_code
_entity_poly.pdbx_strand_id
1 'polypeptide(L)'
;MSGILYYPFFCNGDSSFVFYFQSRAAESLQTTQTTDYSNSSHTASVRCEATFESTFKQSLFESQLEDYTNDLQRLLSDTDSTPMDLLKDKHIYLPKQTVYETDVLNLTEKVEGLKWRMRDLDKPLKIVNRNVWEEVRNSSEKELKSFGAKLKERNNLFRKLSKVQSHEMKEVLFSNILQASLEAEQKSRATIEEADEMLKSLDDCIRDLETELAAVEEKGFEDKPSLKSRQEEMQKVAEALAENEQQIVKLEMQKKQNSNKLNRLKAETRKFESQVDVLQRVNEWKFAEKTDNGTTYTFLHDTLHLQLVYEESCGEKSRGHACLVHALLSEYIEGESDWLGKYPTSRHVPTLLHDVGLVASRCRLLGEELRLLQLWGGLRLDILNISCVDTRVHIVFSRLKTLSKFEVIFSVSLVDRLCVLQVQSFTNVIGNTTIQQIEDIVASFSPAKNVLTKIIKSIHENLLC
;
A
#
# COMPACT_ATOMS: atom_id res chain seq x y z
N MET A 1 -4.62 -1.65 -19.73
CA MET A 1 -3.95 -0.90 -18.65
C MET A 1 -4.85 -0.90 -17.42
N SER A 2 -4.42 -1.52 -16.33
CA SER A 2 -5.10 -1.38 -15.04
C SER A 2 -4.86 0.03 -14.51
N GLY A 3 -5.87 0.89 -14.54
CA GLY A 3 -5.79 2.24 -14.00
C GLY A 3 -5.85 2.22 -12.48
N ILE A 4 -4.71 1.98 -11.82
CA ILE A 4 -4.61 2.18 -10.37
C ILE A 4 -4.67 3.69 -10.11
N LEU A 5 -5.81 4.17 -9.59
CA LEU A 5 -5.94 5.54 -9.09
C LEU A 5 -5.23 5.63 -7.72
N TYR A 6 -3.90 5.65 -7.77
CA TYR A 6 -3.06 6.00 -6.64
C TYR A 6 -3.40 7.43 -6.18
N TYR A 7 -4.10 7.54 -5.06
CA TYR A 7 -4.12 8.74 -4.23
C TYR A 7 -3.21 8.52 -3.01
N PRO A 8 -1.87 8.67 -3.15
CA PRO A 8 -0.97 8.62 -2.03
C PRO A 8 -1.16 9.91 -1.21
N PHE A 9 -1.96 9.84 -0.15
CA PHE A 9 -1.98 10.87 0.88
C PHE A 9 -0.70 10.76 1.71
N PHE A 10 0.40 11.30 1.18
CA PHE A 10 1.72 11.30 1.81
C PHE A 10 1.68 11.77 3.27
N CYS A 11 2.19 10.93 4.16
CA CYS A 11 2.65 11.27 5.49
C CYS A 11 3.96 10.50 5.75
N ASN A 12 5.03 11.20 6.14
CA ASN A 12 6.29 10.56 6.51
C ASN A 12 6.14 9.87 7.88
N GLY A 13 6.24 8.55 7.90
CA GLY A 13 6.45 7.73 9.10
C GLY A 13 5.20 7.47 9.95
N ASP A 14 4.95 6.18 10.20
CA ASP A 14 4.13 5.65 11.29
C ASP A 14 2.60 5.95 11.22
N SER A 15 1.92 5.53 10.13
CA SER A 15 0.51 5.03 10.08
C SER A 15 0.00 5.01 8.64
N SER A 16 -0.17 3.84 8.03
CA SER A 16 -0.60 3.69 6.63
C SER A 16 -2.08 3.33 6.51
N PHE A 17 -2.94 4.27 6.09
CA PHE A 17 -4.29 3.93 5.61
C PHE A 17 -4.27 3.78 4.09
N VAL A 18 -4.18 2.54 3.61
CA VAL A 18 -4.18 2.22 2.18
C VAL A 18 -5.55 1.73 1.75
N PHE A 19 -6.28 2.55 1.00
CA PHE A 19 -7.51 2.13 0.32
C PHE A 19 -7.16 1.54 -1.05
N TYR A 20 -7.25 0.22 -1.18
CA TYR A 20 -7.08 -0.45 -2.47
C TYR A 20 -8.33 -0.29 -3.33
N PHE A 21 -8.15 0.10 -4.59
CA PHE A 21 -9.19 0.13 -5.62
C PHE A 21 -8.63 -0.46 -6.92
N GLN A 22 -9.11 -1.64 -7.29
CA GLN A 22 -8.71 -2.34 -8.50
C GLN A 22 -9.89 -2.43 -9.46
N SER A 23 -9.80 -1.71 -10.59
CA SER A 23 -10.79 -1.76 -11.67
C SER A 23 -10.12 -2.18 -12.98
N ARG A 24 -10.74 -3.11 -13.71
CA ARG A 24 -10.29 -3.53 -15.05
C ARG A 24 -11.02 -2.69 -16.10
N ALA A 25 -10.28 -1.84 -16.83
CA ALA A 25 -10.80 -1.05 -17.95
C ALA A 25 -9.88 -1.15 -19.18
N ALA A 26 -10.48 -1.00 -20.37
CA ALA A 26 -9.80 -1.06 -21.67
C ALA A 26 -9.14 0.28 -22.05
N GLU A 27 -8.20 0.24 -22.99
CA GLU A 27 -7.28 1.33 -23.33
C GLU A 27 -7.81 2.28 -24.44
N SER A 28 -7.50 3.58 -24.31
CA SER A 28 -7.29 4.49 -25.43
C SER A 28 -6.39 5.68 -25.02
N LEU A 29 -5.80 6.38 -26.01
CA LEU A 29 -4.56 7.15 -25.87
C LEU A 29 -4.62 8.52 -25.14
N GLN A 30 -3.44 8.95 -24.69
CA GLN A 30 -3.12 10.24 -24.07
C GLN A 30 -3.15 11.45 -25.03
N THR A 31 -3.40 12.65 -24.50
CA THR A 31 -2.59 13.86 -24.80
C THR A 31 -2.53 14.77 -23.57
N THR A 32 -1.34 15.25 -23.19
CA THR A 32 -1.11 16.17 -22.06
C THR A 32 -0.66 17.55 -22.55
N GLN A 33 -1.07 18.61 -21.85
CA GLN A 33 -0.47 19.95 -21.94
C GLN A 33 -0.06 20.45 -20.55
N THR A 34 1.08 21.14 -20.49
CA THR A 34 1.67 21.75 -19.29
C THR A 34 1.33 23.23 -19.17
N THR A 35 1.32 23.77 -17.95
CA THR A 35 1.28 25.22 -17.67
C THR A 35 2.01 25.56 -16.37
N ASP A 36 2.57 26.78 -16.30
CA ASP A 36 3.61 27.22 -15.36
C ASP A 36 3.12 28.04 -14.13
N TYR A 37 4.11 28.42 -13.28
CA TYR A 37 4.10 29.47 -12.24
C TYR A 37 3.44 29.11 -10.88
N SER A 38 3.86 29.67 -9.72
CA SER A 38 4.88 30.71 -9.44
C SER A 38 5.48 30.59 -8.02
N ASN A 39 6.57 31.31 -7.75
CA ASN A 39 7.19 31.43 -6.42
C ASN A 39 6.42 32.39 -5.49
N SER A 40 6.43 32.12 -4.17
CA SER A 40 6.35 33.17 -3.15
C SER A 40 7.26 32.86 -1.96
N SER A 41 7.74 33.90 -1.28
CA SER A 41 8.85 33.78 -0.32
C SER A 41 8.58 34.57 0.96
N HIS A 42 8.57 33.90 2.12
CA HIS A 42 8.76 34.55 3.41
C HIS A 42 9.66 33.72 4.34
N THR A 43 10.48 34.41 5.12
CA THR A 43 11.63 33.88 5.86
C THR A 43 11.36 33.78 7.36
N ALA A 44 11.55 32.60 7.98
CA ALA A 44 12.16 32.44 9.31
C ALA A 44 12.16 30.96 9.80
N SER A 45 13.16 30.16 9.41
CA SER A 45 13.81 29.15 10.27
C SER A 45 14.88 28.43 9.45
N VAL A 46 16.15 28.85 9.55
CA VAL A 46 17.25 28.18 8.85
C VAL A 46 17.70 26.97 9.67
N ARG A 47 16.95 25.87 9.53
CA ARG A 47 17.37 24.51 9.89
C ARG A 47 17.47 23.70 8.59
N CYS A 48 18.42 22.77 8.49
CA CYS A 48 18.89 22.20 7.23
C CYS A 48 17.81 21.51 6.36
N GLU A 49 17.11 22.26 5.50
CA GLU A 49 16.19 21.70 4.48
C GLU A 49 16.90 20.80 3.45
N ALA A 50 18.22 20.98 3.24
CA ALA A 50 19.00 20.14 2.33
C ALA A 50 19.04 18.67 2.74
N THR A 51 18.86 18.36 4.03
CA THR A 51 18.78 16.98 4.50
C THR A 51 17.44 16.34 4.10
N PHE A 52 16.35 17.11 4.05
CA PHE A 52 14.99 16.62 3.84
C PHE A 52 14.70 16.20 2.39
N GLU A 53 15.13 16.98 1.39
CA GLU A 53 15.03 16.57 -0.03
C GLU A 53 15.95 15.36 -0.35
N SER A 54 17.07 15.22 0.36
CA SER A 54 18.03 14.14 0.14
C SER A 54 17.55 12.83 0.76
N THR A 55 17.10 12.84 2.03
CA THR A 55 16.56 11.63 2.66
C THR A 55 15.22 11.21 2.07
N PHE A 56 14.39 12.14 1.55
CA PHE A 56 13.17 11.78 0.84
C PHE A 56 13.44 11.01 -0.47
N LYS A 57 14.51 11.36 -1.20
CA LYS A 57 14.92 10.61 -2.41
C LYS A 57 15.69 9.34 -2.09
N GLN A 58 16.44 9.32 -1.00
CA GLN A 58 17.11 8.12 -0.51
C GLN A 58 16.10 7.09 0.00
N SER A 59 15.10 7.50 0.79
CA SER A 59 13.98 6.67 1.23
C SER A 59 13.14 6.14 0.07
N LEU A 60 12.92 6.91 -0.99
CA LEU A 60 12.25 6.43 -2.19
C LEU A 60 13.08 5.36 -2.94
N PHE A 61 14.40 5.46 -2.89
CA PHE A 61 15.32 4.52 -3.52
C PHE A 61 15.53 3.25 -2.68
N GLU A 62 15.59 3.39 -1.35
CA GLU A 62 15.64 2.30 -0.37
C GLU A 62 14.31 1.52 -0.38
N SER A 63 13.15 2.19 -0.41
CA SER A 63 11.83 1.55 -0.58
C SER A 63 11.70 0.86 -1.94
N GLN A 64 12.27 1.42 -3.01
CA GLN A 64 12.34 0.71 -4.30
C GLN A 64 13.25 -0.51 -4.21
N LEU A 65 14.42 -0.43 -3.57
CA LEU A 65 15.27 -1.60 -3.36
C LEU A 65 14.59 -2.65 -2.48
N GLU A 66 13.89 -2.28 -1.40
CA GLU A 66 13.16 -3.20 -0.53
C GLU A 66 12.00 -3.87 -1.29
N ASP A 67 11.20 -3.13 -2.05
CA ASP A 67 10.14 -3.73 -2.90
C ASP A 67 10.74 -4.69 -3.94
N TYR A 68 11.83 -4.32 -4.62
CA TYR A 68 12.53 -5.21 -5.57
C TYR A 68 13.16 -6.43 -4.88
N THR A 69 13.69 -6.28 -3.66
CA THR A 69 14.31 -7.38 -2.89
C THR A 69 13.24 -8.34 -2.37
N ASN A 70 12.09 -7.81 -1.93
CA ASN A 70 10.92 -8.59 -1.53
C ASN A 70 10.32 -9.35 -2.72
N ASP A 71 10.23 -8.74 -3.90
CA ASP A 71 9.80 -9.43 -5.14
C ASP A 71 10.80 -10.52 -5.54
N LEU A 72 12.12 -10.29 -5.44
CA LEU A 72 13.14 -11.32 -5.66
C LEU A 72 13.02 -12.46 -4.65
N GLN A 73 12.84 -12.14 -3.37
CA GLN A 73 12.76 -13.12 -2.28
C GLN A 73 11.47 -13.97 -2.37
N ARG A 74 10.41 -13.40 -2.94
CA ARG A 74 9.15 -14.08 -3.28
C ARG A 74 9.25 -14.94 -4.56
N LEU A 75 10.13 -14.57 -5.51
CA LEU A 75 10.48 -15.37 -6.68
C LEU A 75 11.39 -16.56 -6.33
N LEU A 76 12.25 -16.41 -5.31
CA LEU A 76 13.13 -17.45 -4.79
C LEU A 76 12.43 -18.44 -3.83
N SER A 77 11.25 -18.09 -3.30
CA SER A 77 10.39 -19.02 -2.57
C SER A 77 9.56 -19.87 -3.55
N ASP A 78 10.20 -20.91 -4.10
CA ASP A 78 9.65 -21.80 -5.13
C ASP A 78 8.20 -22.25 -4.90
N THR A 79 7.29 -21.85 -5.79
CA THR A 79 6.16 -22.71 -6.23
C THR A 79 5.51 -22.29 -7.56
N ASP A 80 5.59 -21.01 -7.96
CA ASP A 80 4.85 -20.47 -9.13
C ASP A 80 5.72 -19.68 -10.16
N SER A 81 7.06 -19.75 -10.10
CA SER A 81 7.93 -18.98 -11.01
C SER A 81 7.83 -19.48 -12.47
N THR A 82 7.44 -18.64 -13.41
CA THR A 82 7.37 -19.06 -14.83
C THR A 82 8.76 -19.01 -15.48
N PRO A 83 9.03 -19.80 -16.54
CA PRO A 83 10.29 -19.73 -17.28
C PRO A 83 10.62 -18.33 -17.82
N MET A 84 9.60 -17.52 -18.13
CA MET A 84 9.77 -16.13 -18.55
C MET A 84 10.25 -15.22 -17.41
N ASP A 85 9.90 -15.51 -16.17
CA ASP A 85 10.31 -14.70 -15.03
C ASP A 85 11.76 -15.01 -14.64
N LEU A 86 12.19 -16.27 -14.72
CA LEU A 86 13.61 -16.68 -14.61
C LEU A 86 14.49 -16.00 -15.68
N LEU A 87 13.98 -15.84 -16.90
CA LEU A 87 14.69 -15.13 -17.97
C LEU A 87 14.78 -13.61 -17.71
N LYS A 88 13.70 -12.97 -17.24
CA LYS A 88 13.73 -11.55 -16.83
C LYS A 88 14.69 -11.34 -15.66
N ASP A 89 14.69 -12.24 -14.68
CA ASP A 89 15.58 -12.16 -13.53
C ASP A 89 17.04 -12.18 -13.96
N LYS A 90 17.44 -13.23 -14.69
CA LYS A 90 18.80 -13.43 -15.19
C LYS A 90 19.32 -12.34 -16.12
N HIS A 91 18.46 -11.76 -16.98
CA HIS A 91 18.89 -10.87 -18.05
C HIS A 91 18.45 -9.40 -17.89
N ILE A 92 17.56 -9.08 -16.94
CA ILE A 92 17.04 -7.71 -16.73
C ILE A 92 17.19 -7.26 -15.28
N TYR A 93 16.83 -8.08 -14.29
CA TYR A 93 16.85 -7.66 -12.88
C TYR A 93 18.23 -7.80 -12.24
N LEU A 94 18.86 -8.98 -12.29
CA LEU A 94 20.20 -9.22 -11.72
C LEU A 94 21.27 -8.25 -12.27
N PRO A 95 21.39 -7.99 -13.59
CA PRO A 95 22.36 -7.00 -14.10
C PRO A 95 22.16 -5.58 -13.56
N LYS A 96 20.90 -5.17 -13.31
CA LYS A 96 20.59 -3.86 -12.72
C LYS A 96 20.91 -3.84 -11.23
N GLN A 97 20.58 -4.91 -10.50
CA GLN A 97 20.88 -5.06 -9.08
C GLN A 97 22.38 -4.91 -8.81
N THR A 98 23.25 -5.61 -9.54
CA THR A 98 24.71 -5.51 -9.35
C THR A 98 25.23 -4.07 -9.54
N VAL A 99 24.66 -3.30 -10.48
CA VAL A 99 25.02 -1.89 -10.67
C VAL A 99 24.54 -1.02 -9.50
N TYR A 100 23.33 -1.24 -8.99
CA TYR A 100 22.82 -0.53 -7.82
C TYR A 100 23.60 -0.84 -6.54
N GLU A 101 23.91 -2.12 -6.28
CA GLU A 101 24.76 -2.54 -5.15
C GLU A 101 26.14 -1.86 -5.20
N THR A 102 26.74 -1.79 -6.39
CA THR A 102 28.02 -1.11 -6.61
C THR A 102 27.92 0.40 -6.34
N ASP A 103 26.84 1.07 -6.78
CA ASP A 103 26.64 2.50 -6.51
C ASP A 103 26.37 2.78 -5.02
N VAL A 104 25.61 1.93 -4.33
CA VAL A 104 25.39 2.01 -2.88
C VAL A 104 26.69 1.90 -2.10
N LEU A 105 27.62 1.02 -2.50
CA LEU A 105 28.95 0.94 -1.89
C LEU A 105 29.75 2.25 -2.11
N ASN A 106 29.77 2.77 -3.33
CA ASN A 106 30.44 4.03 -3.67
C ASN A 106 29.86 5.25 -2.92
N LEU A 107 28.53 5.29 -2.74
CA LEU A 107 27.84 6.30 -1.94
C LEU A 107 28.19 6.17 -0.46
N THR A 108 28.25 4.94 0.06
CA THR A 108 28.59 4.66 1.46
C THR A 108 30.00 5.13 1.80
N GLU A 109 30.98 4.85 0.95
CA GLU A 109 32.36 5.36 1.11
C GLU A 109 32.40 6.89 1.18
N LYS A 110 31.71 7.57 0.25
CA LYS A 110 31.60 9.05 0.24
C LYS A 110 30.94 9.59 1.51
N VAL A 111 29.91 8.91 2.03
CA VAL A 111 29.23 9.31 3.27
C VAL A 111 30.13 9.13 4.49
N GLU A 112 30.84 8.00 4.63
CA GLU A 112 31.85 7.82 5.69
C GLU A 112 32.95 8.90 5.61
N GLY A 113 33.40 9.21 4.39
CA GLY A 113 34.31 10.31 4.08
C GLY A 113 33.79 11.72 4.44
N LEU A 114 32.50 11.87 4.77
CA LEU A 114 31.88 13.10 5.25
C LEU A 114 31.51 13.08 6.74
N LYS A 115 31.26 11.91 7.36
CA LYS A 115 30.85 11.80 8.78
C LYS A 115 31.79 12.51 9.75
N TRP A 116 33.10 12.50 9.48
CA TRP A 116 34.07 13.20 10.34
C TRP A 116 33.90 14.73 10.32
N ARG A 117 33.52 15.32 9.17
CA ARG A 117 33.14 16.74 9.04
C ARG A 117 31.78 17.03 9.64
N MET A 118 30.83 16.09 9.55
CA MET A 118 29.51 16.27 10.17
C MET A 118 29.60 16.50 11.69
N ARG A 119 30.55 15.82 12.37
CA ARG A 119 30.85 16.06 13.80
C ARG A 119 31.37 17.46 14.12
N ASP A 120 31.72 18.29 13.14
CA ASP A 120 32.02 19.71 13.37
C ASP A 120 30.74 20.56 13.50
N LEU A 121 29.57 20.09 13.03
CA LEU A 121 28.30 20.82 13.13
C LEU A 121 27.80 20.92 14.58
N ASP A 122 28.08 19.91 15.41
CA ASP A 122 27.72 19.88 16.83
C ASP A 122 28.68 20.70 17.71
N LYS A 123 29.81 21.15 17.14
CA LYS A 123 30.82 21.94 17.87
C LYS A 123 30.49 23.44 17.78
N PRO A 124 30.62 24.21 18.87
CA PRO A 124 30.48 25.66 18.83
C PRO A 124 31.35 26.34 17.77
N LEU A 125 30.81 27.32 17.04
CA LEU A 125 31.52 28.05 15.97
C LEU A 125 32.87 28.63 16.42
N LYS A 126 32.99 29.07 17.68
CA LYS A 126 34.25 29.54 18.30
C LYS A 126 35.37 28.49 18.36
N ILE A 127 35.04 27.21 18.21
CA ILE A 127 35.98 26.08 18.20
C ILE A 127 36.30 25.70 16.74
N VAL A 128 35.28 25.57 15.89
CA VAL A 128 35.43 25.14 14.48
C VAL A 128 36.09 26.21 13.62
N ASN A 129 35.68 27.47 13.79
CA ASN A 129 36.09 28.62 12.98
C ASN A 129 36.57 29.77 13.88
N ARG A 130 37.52 29.48 14.79
CA ARG A 130 38.03 30.45 15.79
C ARG A 130 38.35 31.82 15.17
N ASN A 131 39.18 31.86 14.11
CA ASN A 131 39.66 33.11 13.52
C ASN A 131 38.50 33.97 13.01
N VAL A 132 37.56 33.36 12.28
CA VAL A 132 36.34 34.03 11.80
C VAL A 132 35.49 34.54 12.98
N TRP A 133 35.40 33.76 14.07
CA TRP A 133 34.66 34.17 15.27
C TRP A 133 35.32 35.34 16.02
N GLU A 134 36.66 35.42 16.00
CA GLU A 134 37.42 36.52 16.61
C GLU A 134 37.29 37.82 15.78
N GLU A 135 37.31 37.74 14.45
CA GLU A 135 37.03 38.88 13.54
C GLU A 135 35.57 39.36 13.64
N VAL A 136 34.60 38.44 13.58
CA VAL A 136 33.16 38.72 13.64
C VAL A 136 32.76 39.38 14.98
N ARG A 137 33.44 39.04 16.09
CA ARG A 137 33.18 39.65 17.41
C ARG A 137 33.43 41.16 17.43
N ASN A 138 34.42 41.63 16.67
CA ASN A 138 34.85 43.04 16.65
C ASN A 138 34.25 43.82 15.47
N SER A 139 33.39 43.19 14.67
CA SER A 139 32.75 43.79 13.48
C SER A 139 31.56 44.69 13.84
N SER A 140 31.38 45.77 13.10
CA SER A 140 30.19 46.62 13.19
C SER A 140 28.93 45.96 12.60
N GLU A 141 27.75 46.47 12.92
CA GLU A 141 26.48 45.96 12.39
C GLU A 141 26.41 46.01 10.85
N LYS A 142 27.05 47.01 10.21
CA LYS A 142 27.10 47.12 8.75
C LYS A 142 27.97 46.03 8.13
N GLU A 143 29.12 45.75 8.75
CA GLU A 143 30.03 44.68 8.32
C GLU A 143 29.39 43.30 8.54
N LEU A 144 28.71 43.08 9.66
CA LEU A 144 27.94 41.87 9.94
C LEU A 144 26.83 41.62 8.91
N LYS A 145 26.09 42.65 8.51
CA LYS A 145 25.06 42.55 7.44
C LYS A 145 25.67 42.20 6.08
N SER A 146 26.80 42.82 5.73
CA SER A 146 27.55 42.51 4.50
C SER A 146 28.09 41.07 4.48
N PHE A 147 28.72 40.65 5.59
CA PHE A 147 29.21 39.29 5.80
C PHE A 147 28.10 38.25 5.71
N GLY A 148 26.94 38.51 6.35
CA GLY A 148 25.77 37.65 6.26
C GLY A 148 25.23 37.49 4.84
N ALA A 149 25.23 38.56 4.04
CA ALA A 149 24.87 38.49 2.62
C ALA A 149 25.85 37.62 1.81
N LYS A 150 27.17 37.79 2.01
CA LYS A 150 28.20 36.97 1.36
C LYS A 150 28.18 35.51 1.81
N LEU A 151 27.86 35.23 3.07
CA LEU A 151 27.68 33.87 3.57
C LEU A 151 26.45 33.19 2.93
N LYS A 152 25.34 33.94 2.76
CA LYS A 152 24.13 33.47 2.07
C LYS A 152 24.40 33.18 0.58
N GLU A 153 25.15 34.05 -0.10
CA GLU A 153 25.62 33.84 -1.48
C GLU A 153 26.44 32.54 -1.60
N ARG A 154 27.43 32.34 -0.72
CA ARG A 154 28.27 31.14 -0.71
C ARG A 154 27.50 29.86 -0.37
N ASN A 155 26.53 29.92 0.53
CA ASN A 155 25.64 28.79 0.82
C ASN A 155 24.76 28.42 -0.41
N ASN A 156 24.23 29.42 -1.11
CA ASN A 156 23.49 29.20 -2.36
C ASN A 156 24.37 28.56 -3.45
N LEU A 157 25.65 28.94 -3.55
CA LEU A 157 26.61 28.31 -4.47
C LEU A 157 26.85 26.84 -4.12
N PHE A 158 27.12 26.51 -2.86
CA PHE A 158 27.27 25.11 -2.44
C PHE A 158 26.01 24.27 -2.67
N ARG A 159 24.82 24.84 -2.43
CA ARG A 159 23.53 24.18 -2.75
C ARG A 159 23.39 23.90 -4.25
N LYS A 160 23.79 24.82 -5.13
CA LYS A 160 23.79 24.61 -6.58
C LYS A 160 24.80 23.53 -6.98
N LEU A 161 26.03 23.60 -6.48
CA LEU A 161 27.09 22.64 -6.78
C LEU A 161 26.72 21.21 -6.35
N SER A 162 26.14 21.05 -5.16
CA SER A 162 25.63 19.76 -4.67
C SER A 162 24.52 19.19 -5.57
N LYS A 163 23.63 20.03 -6.11
CA LYS A 163 22.62 19.59 -7.09
C LYS A 163 23.27 19.12 -8.39
N VAL A 164 24.26 19.85 -8.91
CA VAL A 164 25.01 19.45 -10.12
C VAL A 164 25.73 18.11 -9.91
N GLN A 165 26.46 17.95 -8.81
CA GLN A 165 27.13 16.68 -8.47
C GLN A 165 26.16 15.50 -8.34
N SER A 166 24.96 15.72 -7.77
CA SER A 166 23.91 14.69 -7.73
C SER A 166 23.38 14.31 -9.12
N HIS A 167 23.33 15.24 -10.07
CA HIS A 167 22.97 14.95 -11.46
C HIS A 167 24.10 14.18 -12.18
N GLU A 168 25.35 14.60 -12.03
CA GLU A 168 26.53 13.90 -12.58
C GLU A 168 26.61 12.44 -12.07
N MET A 169 26.40 12.23 -10.77
CA MET A 169 26.36 10.88 -10.18
C MET A 169 25.20 10.03 -10.74
N LYS A 170 24.03 10.63 -10.99
CA LYS A 170 22.89 9.95 -11.60
C LYS A 170 23.13 9.60 -13.08
N GLU A 171 23.85 10.44 -13.81
CA GLU A 171 24.25 10.20 -15.20
C GLU A 171 25.21 9.00 -15.29
N VAL A 172 26.19 8.91 -14.38
CA VAL A 172 27.10 7.75 -14.27
C VAL A 172 26.30 6.47 -13.95
N LEU A 173 25.39 6.51 -12.96
CA LEU A 173 24.55 5.36 -12.60
C LEU A 173 23.73 4.86 -13.80
N PHE A 174 23.06 5.75 -14.53
CA PHE A 174 22.28 5.36 -15.71
C PHE A 174 23.15 4.83 -16.86
N SER A 175 24.34 5.40 -17.07
CA SER A 175 25.29 4.91 -18.06
C SER A 175 25.74 3.47 -17.74
N ASN A 176 26.03 3.18 -16.46
CA ASN A 176 26.39 1.84 -16.01
C ASN A 176 25.24 0.84 -16.15
N ILE A 177 24.00 1.24 -15.87
CA ILE A 177 22.80 0.40 -16.05
C ILE A 177 22.60 0.05 -17.53
N LEU A 178 22.77 1.02 -18.44
CA LEU A 178 22.66 0.80 -19.88
C LEU A 178 23.75 -0.15 -20.37
N GLN A 179 25.00 0.03 -19.91
CA GLN A 179 26.12 -0.83 -20.26
C GLN A 179 25.90 -2.28 -19.79
N ALA A 180 25.52 -2.50 -18.53
CA ALA A 180 25.24 -3.84 -18.00
C ALA A 180 24.06 -4.51 -18.71
N SER A 181 23.04 -3.74 -19.11
CA SER A 181 21.90 -4.25 -19.89
C SER A 181 22.32 -4.68 -21.30
N LEU A 182 23.19 -3.90 -21.96
CA LEU A 182 23.72 -4.21 -23.29
C LEU A 182 24.60 -5.48 -23.28
N GLU A 183 25.46 -5.63 -22.26
CA GLU A 183 26.28 -6.83 -22.07
C GLU A 183 25.43 -8.08 -21.81
N ALA A 184 24.37 -7.96 -21.00
CA ALA A 184 23.42 -9.05 -20.76
C ALA A 184 22.63 -9.45 -22.02
N GLU A 185 22.24 -8.47 -22.85
CA GLU A 185 21.60 -8.71 -24.15
C GLU A 185 22.56 -9.44 -25.11
N GLN A 186 23.77 -8.91 -25.31
CA GLN A 186 24.79 -9.52 -26.20
C GLN A 186 25.09 -10.96 -25.80
N LYS A 187 25.20 -11.24 -24.50
CA LYS A 187 25.39 -12.60 -23.99
C LYS A 187 24.22 -13.52 -24.30
N SER A 188 22.97 -13.04 -24.14
CA SER A 188 21.79 -13.84 -24.49
C SER A 188 21.69 -14.14 -25.99
N ARG A 189 22.02 -13.16 -26.84
CA ARG A 189 22.03 -13.28 -28.29
C ARG A 189 23.01 -14.35 -28.76
N ALA A 190 24.24 -14.36 -28.25
CA ALA A 190 25.23 -15.39 -28.56
C ALA A 190 24.76 -16.81 -28.16
N THR A 191 24.06 -16.97 -27.04
CA THR A 191 23.50 -18.27 -26.62
C THR A 191 22.32 -18.71 -27.51
N ILE A 192 21.53 -17.78 -28.04
CA ILE A 192 20.45 -18.11 -29.00
C ILE A 192 21.05 -18.58 -30.33
N GLU A 193 22.07 -17.89 -30.84
CA GLU A 193 22.78 -18.26 -32.07
C GLU A 193 23.42 -19.66 -31.98
N GLU A 194 23.97 -20.03 -30.81
CA GLU A 194 24.48 -21.39 -30.54
C GLU A 194 23.36 -22.45 -30.52
N ALA A 195 22.19 -22.12 -29.97
CA ALA A 195 21.05 -23.02 -29.92
C ALA A 195 20.41 -23.26 -31.30
N ASP A 196 20.31 -22.22 -32.13
CA ASP A 196 19.74 -22.31 -33.49
C ASP A 196 20.57 -23.24 -34.40
N GLU A 197 21.91 -23.19 -34.33
CA GLU A 197 22.77 -24.13 -35.08
C GLU A 197 22.67 -25.57 -34.55
N MET A 198 22.41 -25.78 -33.26
CA MET A 198 22.14 -27.12 -32.71
C MET A 198 20.79 -27.69 -33.18
N LEU A 199 19.73 -26.88 -33.23
CA LEU A 199 18.40 -27.31 -33.70
C LEU A 199 18.43 -27.75 -35.16
N LYS A 200 19.10 -26.98 -36.00
CA LYS A 200 19.31 -27.28 -37.43
C LYS A 200 20.00 -28.63 -37.67
N SER A 201 20.96 -28.99 -36.82
CA SER A 201 21.61 -30.32 -36.84
C SER A 201 20.65 -31.47 -36.48
N LEU A 202 19.66 -31.21 -35.61
CA LEU A 202 18.66 -32.21 -35.21
C LEU A 202 17.63 -32.46 -36.32
N ASP A 203 17.14 -31.41 -36.98
CA ASP A 203 16.18 -31.50 -38.09
C ASP A 203 16.75 -32.33 -39.26
N ASP A 204 18.05 -32.22 -39.52
CA ASP A 204 18.74 -33.05 -40.52
C ASP A 204 18.70 -34.54 -40.15
N CYS A 205 18.90 -34.91 -38.88
CA CYS A 205 18.84 -36.30 -38.43
C CYS A 205 17.42 -36.90 -38.42
N ILE A 206 16.37 -36.10 -38.14
CA ILE A 206 14.98 -36.59 -38.13
C ILE A 206 14.57 -37.03 -39.54
N ARG A 207 14.89 -36.21 -40.55
CA ARG A 207 14.58 -36.46 -41.96
C ARG A 207 15.20 -37.76 -42.49
N ASP A 208 16.40 -38.11 -42.02
CA ASP A 208 17.06 -39.38 -42.36
C ASP A 208 16.29 -40.59 -41.78
N LEU A 209 15.79 -40.50 -40.54
CA LEU A 209 15.04 -41.58 -39.88
C LEU A 209 13.64 -41.80 -40.46
N GLU A 210 12.92 -40.74 -40.82
CA GLU A 210 11.59 -40.84 -41.44
C GLU A 210 11.63 -41.60 -42.77
N THR A 211 12.75 -41.47 -43.51
CA THR A 211 12.99 -42.15 -44.78
C THR A 211 13.10 -43.67 -44.63
N GLU A 212 13.68 -44.16 -43.52
CA GLU A 212 13.85 -45.59 -43.23
C GLU A 212 12.53 -46.28 -42.79
N LEU A 213 11.70 -45.60 -42.00
CA LEU A 213 10.49 -46.20 -41.42
C LEU A 213 9.45 -46.58 -42.48
N ALA A 214 9.31 -45.75 -43.53
CA ALA A 214 8.34 -45.95 -44.61
C ALA A 214 8.52 -47.27 -45.39
N ALA A 215 9.69 -47.92 -45.28
CA ALA A 215 9.98 -49.18 -45.98
C ALA A 215 9.38 -50.44 -45.31
N VAL A 216 8.80 -50.34 -44.11
CA VAL A 216 8.51 -51.51 -43.24
C VAL A 216 7.03 -51.94 -43.23
N GLU A 217 6.08 -51.03 -43.45
CA GLU A 217 4.64 -51.24 -43.13
C GLU A 217 3.85 -52.16 -44.09
N GLU A 218 4.44 -52.65 -45.18
CA GLU A 218 3.71 -53.14 -46.36
C GLU A 218 3.11 -54.58 -46.28
N LYS A 219 3.07 -55.28 -45.12
CA LYS A 219 2.81 -56.75 -45.07
C LYS A 219 2.00 -57.31 -43.87
N GLY A 220 0.74 -57.74 -44.09
CA GLY A 220 0.06 -58.77 -43.25
C GLY A 220 -1.49 -58.75 -43.23
N PHE A 221 -2.15 -59.93 -43.15
CA PHE A 221 -3.62 -60.13 -43.09
C PHE A 221 -4.03 -61.23 -42.07
N GLU A 222 -5.31 -61.28 -41.66
CA GLU A 222 -5.89 -62.16 -40.61
C GLU A 222 -6.52 -63.50 -41.12
N ASP A 223 -6.83 -64.46 -40.21
CA ASP A 223 -8.21 -64.80 -39.73
C ASP A 223 -8.35 -66.23 -39.12
N LYS A 224 -9.49 -66.58 -38.47
CA LYS A 224 -9.70 -67.78 -37.61
C LYS A 224 -11.16 -68.32 -37.55
N PRO A 225 -11.41 -69.63 -37.74
CA PRO A 225 -12.70 -70.32 -37.44
C PRO A 225 -12.56 -71.25 -36.19
N SER A 226 -13.50 -72.07 -35.67
CA SER A 226 -14.89 -72.53 -35.99
C SER A 226 -15.61 -72.97 -34.66
N LEU A 227 -16.67 -73.80 -34.62
CA LEU A 227 -18.06 -73.32 -34.60
C LEU A 227 -19.08 -74.13 -33.74
N LYS A 228 -18.87 -75.42 -33.40
CA LYS A 228 -19.97 -76.37 -33.03
C LYS A 228 -20.53 -76.39 -31.59
N SER A 229 -19.76 -76.10 -30.54
CA SER A 229 -20.33 -76.04 -29.16
C SER A 229 -21.35 -74.90 -28.99
N ARG A 230 -21.21 -73.88 -29.84
CA ARG A 230 -22.02 -72.66 -29.93
C ARG A 230 -23.51 -72.93 -30.11
N GLN A 231 -23.91 -74.11 -30.60
CA GLN A 231 -25.29 -74.38 -31.00
C GLN A 231 -26.21 -74.82 -29.85
N GLU A 232 -25.70 -75.56 -28.86
CA GLU A 232 -26.48 -75.93 -27.66
C GLU A 232 -26.52 -74.78 -26.64
N GLU A 233 -25.44 -74.01 -26.55
CA GLU A 233 -25.45 -72.70 -25.86
C GLU A 233 -26.53 -71.78 -26.46
N MET A 234 -26.65 -71.74 -27.80
CA MET A 234 -27.63 -70.89 -28.51
C MET A 234 -29.07 -71.08 -28.01
N GLN A 235 -29.46 -72.31 -27.66
CA GLN A 235 -30.85 -72.60 -27.29
C GLN A 235 -31.18 -72.19 -25.85
N LYS A 236 -30.27 -72.42 -24.89
CA LYS A 236 -30.40 -71.84 -23.53
C LYS A 236 -30.31 -70.32 -23.55
N VAL A 237 -29.44 -69.77 -24.41
CA VAL A 237 -29.35 -68.33 -24.64
C VAL A 237 -30.67 -67.78 -25.18
N ALA A 238 -31.39 -68.49 -26.07
CA ALA A 238 -32.65 -68.02 -26.64
C ALA A 238 -33.81 -67.91 -25.63
N GLU A 239 -33.94 -68.84 -24.66
CA GLU A 239 -34.97 -68.72 -23.62
C GLU A 239 -34.66 -67.57 -22.65
N ALA A 240 -33.40 -67.45 -22.21
CA ALA A 240 -32.94 -66.32 -21.41
C ALA A 240 -33.05 -64.99 -22.19
N LEU A 241 -32.90 -65.00 -23.53
CA LEU A 241 -33.08 -63.82 -24.37
C LEU A 241 -34.51 -63.28 -24.26
N ALA A 242 -35.53 -64.15 -24.35
CA ALA A 242 -36.93 -63.74 -24.33
C ALA A 242 -37.36 -63.11 -22.98
N GLU A 243 -36.90 -63.67 -21.85
CA GLU A 243 -37.14 -63.06 -20.53
C GLU A 243 -36.41 -61.70 -20.39
N ASN A 244 -35.15 -61.64 -20.83
CA ASN A 244 -34.38 -60.40 -20.85
C ASN A 244 -35.01 -59.35 -21.77
N GLU A 245 -35.55 -59.70 -22.94
CA GLU A 245 -36.26 -58.79 -23.85
C GLU A 245 -37.48 -58.15 -23.18
N GLN A 246 -38.30 -58.95 -22.48
CA GLN A 246 -39.44 -58.41 -21.70
C GLN A 246 -38.97 -57.49 -20.57
N GLN A 247 -37.88 -57.84 -19.88
CA GLN A 247 -37.30 -57.01 -18.83
C GLN A 247 -36.69 -55.71 -19.38
N ILE A 248 -36.05 -55.76 -20.55
CA ILE A 248 -35.53 -54.61 -21.30
C ILE A 248 -36.67 -53.67 -21.65
N VAL A 249 -37.75 -54.14 -22.29
CA VAL A 249 -38.91 -53.28 -22.64
C VAL A 249 -39.50 -52.58 -21.41
N LYS A 250 -39.60 -53.29 -20.27
CA LYS A 250 -40.06 -52.71 -19.00
C LYS A 250 -39.10 -51.65 -18.46
N LEU A 251 -37.80 -51.93 -18.48
CA LEU A 251 -36.75 -50.99 -18.05
C LEU A 251 -36.63 -49.79 -18.98
N GLU A 252 -36.84 -49.95 -20.30
CA GLU A 252 -36.88 -48.87 -21.27
C GLU A 252 -38.06 -47.93 -21.04
N MET A 253 -39.25 -48.46 -20.76
CA MET A 253 -40.41 -47.66 -20.41
C MET A 253 -40.16 -46.86 -19.11
N GLN A 254 -39.56 -47.49 -18.09
CA GLN A 254 -39.20 -46.82 -16.84
C GLN A 254 -38.08 -45.78 -17.02
N LYS A 255 -37.06 -46.07 -17.85
CA LYS A 255 -35.99 -45.15 -18.25
C LYS A 255 -36.56 -43.95 -18.99
N LYS A 256 -37.53 -44.15 -19.89
CA LYS A 256 -38.22 -43.06 -20.61
C LYS A 256 -39.04 -42.18 -19.65
N GLN A 257 -39.75 -42.78 -18.70
CA GLN A 257 -40.48 -42.03 -17.68
C GLN A 257 -39.54 -41.22 -16.76
N ASN A 258 -38.44 -41.82 -16.30
CA ASN A 258 -37.45 -41.15 -15.47
C ASN A 258 -36.68 -40.06 -16.23
N SER A 259 -36.35 -40.28 -17.50
CA SER A 259 -35.78 -39.26 -18.39
C SER A 259 -36.71 -38.05 -18.52
N ASN A 260 -38.01 -38.26 -18.72
CA ASN A 260 -38.99 -37.16 -18.77
C ASN A 260 -39.06 -36.39 -17.44
N LYS A 261 -39.03 -37.08 -16.29
CA LYS A 261 -38.97 -36.44 -14.96
C LYS A 261 -37.67 -35.64 -14.77
N LEU A 262 -36.52 -36.22 -15.16
CA LEU A 262 -35.21 -35.58 -15.07
C LEU A 262 -35.13 -34.33 -15.95
N ASN A 263 -35.67 -34.38 -17.17
CA ASN A 263 -35.74 -33.23 -18.07
C ASN A 263 -36.62 -32.10 -17.49
N ARG A 264 -37.73 -32.45 -16.83
CA ARG A 264 -38.58 -31.47 -16.14
C ARG A 264 -37.85 -30.83 -14.95
N LEU A 265 -37.24 -31.64 -14.08
CA LEU A 265 -36.43 -31.16 -12.96
C LEU A 265 -35.27 -30.28 -13.45
N LYS A 266 -34.55 -30.67 -14.51
CA LYS A 266 -33.46 -29.88 -15.09
C LYS A 266 -33.94 -28.54 -15.66
N ALA A 267 -35.17 -28.47 -16.18
CA ALA A 267 -35.78 -27.21 -16.60
C ALA A 267 -36.21 -26.35 -15.39
N GLU A 268 -36.74 -26.96 -14.32
CA GLU A 268 -37.06 -26.28 -13.06
C GLU A 268 -35.78 -25.75 -12.37
N THR A 269 -34.70 -26.54 -12.28
CA THR A 269 -33.40 -26.11 -11.77
C THR A 269 -32.86 -24.92 -12.55
N ARG A 270 -32.84 -24.96 -13.89
CA ARG A 270 -32.43 -23.81 -14.74
C ARG A 270 -33.28 -22.56 -14.52
N LYS A 271 -34.56 -22.73 -14.21
CA LYS A 271 -35.46 -21.61 -13.86
C LYS A 271 -35.10 -21.03 -12.49
N PHE A 272 -34.78 -21.87 -11.50
CA PHE A 272 -34.34 -21.39 -10.18
C PHE A 272 -32.93 -20.80 -10.22
N GLU A 273 -31.99 -21.39 -10.96
CA GLU A 273 -30.66 -20.83 -11.25
C GLU A 273 -30.78 -19.42 -11.85
N SER A 274 -31.57 -19.25 -12.92
CA SER A 274 -31.78 -17.93 -13.50
C SER A 274 -32.53 -16.94 -12.58
N GLN A 275 -33.38 -17.41 -11.66
CA GLN A 275 -33.94 -16.56 -10.61
C GLN A 275 -32.92 -16.16 -9.55
N VAL A 276 -32.01 -17.07 -9.16
CA VAL A 276 -30.89 -16.80 -8.25
C VAL A 276 -29.90 -15.85 -8.91
N ASP A 277 -29.54 -16.03 -10.18
CA ASP A 277 -28.70 -15.11 -10.95
C ASP A 277 -29.32 -13.71 -11.04
N VAL A 278 -30.64 -13.61 -11.18
CA VAL A 278 -31.36 -12.32 -11.14
C VAL A 278 -31.29 -11.72 -9.75
N LEU A 279 -31.54 -12.47 -8.68
CA LEU A 279 -31.47 -11.97 -7.29
C LEU A 279 -30.06 -11.56 -6.88
N GLN A 280 -29.04 -12.30 -7.32
CA GLN A 280 -27.63 -11.93 -7.14
C GLN A 280 -27.29 -10.67 -7.94
N ARG A 281 -27.83 -10.51 -9.15
CA ARG A 281 -27.69 -9.30 -9.97
C ARG A 281 -28.35 -8.05 -9.38
N VAL A 282 -29.33 -8.21 -8.49
CA VAL A 282 -29.95 -7.09 -7.75
C VAL A 282 -29.18 -6.75 -6.46
N ASN A 283 -28.39 -7.68 -5.91
CA ASN A 283 -27.58 -7.46 -4.71
C ASN A 283 -26.10 -7.20 -5.07
N GLU A 284 -25.73 -5.93 -5.25
CA GLU A 284 -24.38 -5.50 -5.64
C GLU A 284 -23.32 -5.59 -4.52
N TRP A 285 -23.67 -6.09 -3.34
CA TRP A 285 -22.84 -6.12 -2.13
C TRP A 285 -22.76 -7.52 -1.52
N LYS A 286 -21.57 -7.94 -1.11
CA LYS A 286 -21.35 -9.13 -0.28
C LYS A 286 -20.29 -8.81 0.78
N PHE A 287 -20.53 -9.28 2.01
CA PHE A 287 -19.46 -9.42 2.98
C PHE A 287 -18.55 -10.55 2.50
N ALA A 288 -17.26 -10.27 2.29
CA ALA A 288 -16.33 -11.26 1.76
C ALA A 288 -15.65 -12.01 2.90
N GLU A 289 -14.88 -11.30 3.73
CA GLU A 289 -14.08 -11.91 4.79
C GLU A 289 -13.70 -10.88 5.86
N LYS A 290 -13.59 -11.34 7.12
CA LYS A 290 -12.95 -10.60 8.22
C LYS A 290 -11.81 -11.46 8.74
N THR A 291 -10.60 -10.92 8.69
CA THR A 291 -9.39 -11.54 9.23
C THR A 291 -8.89 -10.70 10.40
N ASP A 292 -7.93 -11.21 11.17
CA ASP A 292 -7.40 -10.49 12.35
C ASP A 292 -6.73 -9.15 11.97
N ASN A 293 -6.25 -9.04 10.71
CA ASN A 293 -5.55 -7.87 10.17
C ASN A 293 -6.41 -7.03 9.19
N GLY A 294 -7.73 -7.27 9.10
CA GLY A 294 -8.55 -6.46 8.20
C GLY A 294 -10.00 -6.90 8.02
N THR A 295 -10.81 -6.01 7.47
CA THR A 295 -12.15 -6.34 6.97
C THR A 295 -12.23 -6.07 5.47
N THR A 296 -12.65 -7.07 4.70
CA THR A 296 -12.75 -7.01 3.24
C THR A 296 -14.22 -7.06 2.80
N TYR A 297 -14.65 -6.03 2.07
CA TYR A 297 -15.98 -5.94 1.47
C TYR A 297 -15.89 -6.08 -0.05
N THR A 298 -16.75 -6.89 -0.66
CA THR A 298 -16.86 -6.99 -2.13
C THR A 298 -18.06 -6.23 -2.67
N PHE A 299 -17.81 -5.50 -3.76
CA PHE A 299 -18.77 -4.70 -4.51
C PHE A 299 -18.82 -5.16 -5.96
N LEU A 300 -19.94 -4.92 -6.61
CA LEU A 300 -20.11 -5.08 -8.06
C LEU A 300 -19.71 -6.49 -8.56
N HIS A 301 -20.19 -7.54 -7.89
CA HIS A 301 -19.92 -8.93 -8.26
C HIS A 301 -18.41 -9.27 -8.25
N ASP A 302 -17.75 -8.96 -7.13
CA ASP A 302 -16.33 -9.27 -6.89
C ASP A 302 -15.37 -8.60 -7.90
N THR A 303 -15.81 -7.49 -8.53
CA THR A 303 -14.96 -6.65 -9.40
C THR A 303 -14.35 -5.45 -8.70
N LEU A 304 -14.78 -5.17 -7.46
CA LEU A 304 -14.23 -4.15 -6.58
C LEU A 304 -14.13 -4.71 -5.16
N HIS A 305 -12.97 -4.55 -4.53
CA HIS A 305 -12.74 -4.90 -3.13
C HIS A 305 -12.42 -3.63 -2.35
N LEU A 306 -13.19 -3.31 -1.31
CA LEU A 306 -12.77 -2.35 -0.27
C LEU A 306 -12.15 -3.17 0.85
N GLN A 307 -10.83 -3.24 0.85
CA GLN A 307 -10.08 -3.85 1.94
C GLN A 307 -9.64 -2.76 2.91
N LEU A 308 -10.18 -2.79 4.12
CA LEU A 308 -9.66 -2.02 5.23
C LEU A 308 -8.58 -2.89 5.90
N VAL A 309 -7.34 -2.72 5.47
CA VAL A 309 -6.19 -3.34 6.12
C VAL A 309 -5.93 -2.59 7.42
N TYR A 310 -6.04 -3.30 8.54
CA TYR A 310 -5.46 -2.84 9.80
C TYR A 310 -4.00 -3.28 9.80
N GLU A 311 -3.07 -2.35 9.99
CA GLU A 311 -1.68 -2.72 10.29
C GLU A 311 -1.68 -3.56 11.58
N GLU A 312 -0.88 -4.63 11.60
CA GLU A 312 -1.05 -5.78 12.48
C GLU A 312 -1.08 -5.41 13.98
N SER A 313 -1.89 -6.16 14.73
CA SER A 313 -2.33 -5.80 16.07
C SER A 313 -1.22 -5.49 17.08
N CYS A 314 -1.40 -4.40 17.83
CA CYS A 314 -1.14 -4.33 19.26
C CYS A 314 0.26 -4.77 19.76
N GLY A 315 1.34 -4.25 19.17
CA GLY A 315 2.65 -4.20 19.82
C GLY A 315 2.78 -2.99 20.77
N GLU A 316 3.51 -3.12 21.89
CA GLU A 316 3.76 -2.09 22.94
C GLU A 316 4.46 -0.79 22.45
N LYS A 317 4.60 -0.59 21.14
CA LYS A 317 5.36 0.49 20.50
C LYS A 317 4.53 1.40 19.59
N SER A 318 3.26 1.08 19.33
CA SER A 318 2.40 1.98 18.53
C SER A 318 2.12 3.28 19.30
N ARG A 319 2.25 4.43 18.61
CA ARG A 319 2.01 5.74 19.24
C ARG A 319 0.51 5.92 19.45
N GLY A 320 0.06 6.19 20.67
CA GLY A 320 -1.37 6.20 21.02
C GLY A 320 -2.29 7.08 20.17
N HIS A 321 -1.77 8.14 19.52
CA HIS A 321 -2.55 8.94 18.57
C HIS A 321 -2.95 8.18 17.29
N ALA A 322 -2.18 7.19 16.86
CA ALA A 322 -2.55 6.29 15.77
C ALA A 322 -3.71 5.38 16.22
N CYS A 323 -3.57 4.73 17.37
CA CYS A 323 -4.60 3.85 17.95
C CYS A 323 -5.96 4.57 18.09
N LEU A 324 -5.96 5.84 18.53
CA LEU A 324 -7.16 6.68 18.57
C LEU A 324 -7.83 6.81 17.19
N VAL A 325 -7.05 7.07 16.14
CA VAL A 325 -7.58 7.22 14.77
C VAL A 325 -8.17 5.91 14.26
N HIS A 326 -7.53 4.77 14.54
CA HIS A 326 -8.09 3.45 14.20
C HIS A 326 -9.39 3.17 14.98
N ALA A 327 -9.42 3.40 16.29
CA ALA A 327 -10.61 3.18 17.12
C ALA A 327 -11.82 4.00 16.63
N LEU A 328 -11.63 5.28 16.32
CA LEU A 328 -12.69 6.15 15.78
C LEU A 328 -13.19 5.69 14.40
N LEU A 329 -12.30 5.21 13.54
CA LEU A 329 -12.70 4.73 12.21
C LEU A 329 -13.44 3.39 12.28
N SER A 330 -13.02 2.48 13.16
CA SER A 330 -13.76 1.25 13.42
C SER A 330 -15.15 1.54 13.99
N GLU A 331 -15.27 2.43 14.99
CA GLU A 331 -16.56 2.82 15.57
C GLU A 331 -17.51 3.44 14.52
N TYR A 332 -17.00 4.26 13.60
CA TYR A 332 -17.80 4.82 12.51
C TYR A 332 -18.28 3.77 11.51
N ILE A 333 -17.43 2.78 11.17
CA ILE A 333 -17.77 1.73 10.20
C ILE A 333 -18.74 0.70 10.80
N GLU A 334 -18.54 0.33 12.06
CA GLU A 334 -19.39 -0.62 12.79
C GLU A 334 -20.71 0.01 13.26
N GLY A 335 -20.73 1.31 13.57
CA GLY A 335 -21.92 2.04 14.04
C GLY A 335 -22.91 2.44 12.93
N GLU A 336 -22.46 2.63 11.70
CA GLU A 336 -23.33 2.93 10.55
C GLU A 336 -24.05 1.64 10.10
N SER A 337 -25.20 1.36 10.72
CA SER A 337 -26.00 0.16 10.42
C SER A 337 -26.82 0.24 9.11
N ASP A 338 -26.93 1.43 8.49
CA ASP A 338 -27.72 1.68 7.28
C ASP A 338 -26.88 2.15 6.07
N TRP A 339 -25.68 1.56 5.90
CA TRP A 339 -24.91 1.69 4.64
C TRP A 339 -25.80 1.40 3.40
N LEU A 340 -26.73 0.46 3.54
CA LEU A 340 -27.71 0.06 2.52
C LEU A 340 -28.65 1.18 2.08
N GLY A 341 -29.41 1.78 3.02
CA GLY A 341 -30.38 2.83 2.71
C GLY A 341 -29.70 4.10 2.21
N LYS A 342 -28.47 4.35 2.67
CA LYS A 342 -27.67 5.55 2.37
C LYS A 342 -26.95 5.51 1.03
N TYR A 343 -26.47 4.33 0.60
CA TYR A 343 -25.77 4.16 -0.69
C TYR A 343 -26.33 2.95 -1.49
N PRO A 344 -27.62 2.98 -1.87
CA PRO A 344 -28.37 1.78 -2.32
C PRO A 344 -28.01 1.26 -3.71
N THR A 345 -27.13 1.92 -4.47
CA THR A 345 -26.74 1.53 -5.83
C THR A 345 -25.32 1.95 -6.14
N SER A 346 -24.66 1.24 -7.06
CA SER A 346 -23.34 1.52 -7.65
C SER A 346 -23.06 3.00 -7.99
N ARG A 347 -24.08 3.79 -8.36
CA ARG A 347 -23.95 5.24 -8.61
C ARG A 347 -23.53 6.06 -7.39
N HIS A 348 -23.76 5.54 -6.18
CA HIS A 348 -23.40 6.16 -4.92
C HIS A 348 -21.99 5.77 -4.44
N VAL A 349 -21.27 4.87 -5.13
CA VAL A 349 -19.90 4.49 -4.76
C VAL A 349 -18.95 5.70 -4.68
N PRO A 350 -18.95 6.68 -5.62
CA PRO A 350 -18.14 7.89 -5.46
C PRO A 350 -18.51 8.71 -4.22
N THR A 351 -19.80 8.73 -3.83
CA THR A 351 -20.28 9.42 -2.62
C THR A 351 -19.85 8.68 -1.36
N LEU A 352 -20.02 7.36 -1.31
CA LEU A 352 -19.52 6.49 -0.24
C LEU A 352 -18.01 6.69 0.00
N LEU A 353 -17.21 6.69 -1.07
CA LEU A 353 -15.77 6.88 -0.99
C LEU A 353 -15.38 8.31 -0.59
N HIS A 354 -16.12 9.31 -1.08
CA HIS A 354 -15.95 10.68 -0.62
C HIS A 354 -16.23 10.80 0.88
N ASP A 355 -17.28 10.15 1.36
CA ASP A 355 -17.76 10.26 2.73
C ASP A 355 -16.86 9.51 3.72
N VAL A 356 -16.45 8.28 3.40
CA VAL A 356 -15.46 7.51 4.17
C VAL A 356 -14.09 8.20 4.12
N GLY A 357 -13.64 8.65 2.94
CA GLY A 357 -12.39 9.39 2.78
C GLY A 357 -12.35 10.72 3.54
N LEU A 358 -13.49 11.42 3.62
CA LEU A 358 -13.64 12.64 4.41
C LEU A 358 -13.51 12.37 5.92
N VAL A 359 -14.13 11.30 6.42
CA VAL A 359 -14.00 10.89 7.83
C VAL A 359 -12.57 10.45 8.15
N ALA A 360 -11.97 9.60 7.32
CA ALA A 360 -10.57 9.17 7.45
C ALA A 360 -9.60 10.37 7.48
N SER A 361 -9.79 11.33 6.55
CA SER A 361 -8.99 12.56 6.50
C SER A 361 -9.14 13.42 7.77
N ARG A 362 -10.36 13.54 8.31
CA ARG A 362 -10.63 14.28 9.56
C ARG A 362 -10.02 13.60 10.79
N CYS A 363 -10.14 12.28 10.91
CA CYS A 363 -9.52 11.52 12.00
C CYS A 363 -7.99 11.62 11.94
N ARG A 364 -7.39 11.45 10.75
CA ARG A 364 -5.94 11.62 10.54
C ARG A 364 -5.44 13.02 10.93
N LEU A 365 -6.20 14.08 10.64
CA LEU A 365 -5.85 15.44 11.08
C LEU A 365 -5.84 15.56 12.61
N LEU A 366 -6.80 14.94 13.32
CA LEU A 366 -6.79 14.90 14.79
C LEU A 366 -5.59 14.12 15.35
N GLY A 367 -5.23 12.99 14.73
CA GLY A 367 -4.02 12.24 15.08
C GLY A 367 -2.74 13.06 14.93
N GLU A 368 -2.63 13.85 13.85
CA GLU A 368 -1.51 14.78 13.64
C GLU A 368 -1.50 15.93 14.65
N GLU A 369 -2.66 16.49 15.02
CA GLU A 369 -2.74 17.46 16.13
C GLU A 369 -2.16 16.87 17.42
N LEU A 370 -2.59 15.67 17.80
CA LEU A 370 -2.10 14.98 19.00
C LEU A 370 -0.60 14.71 18.97
N ARG A 371 -0.07 14.27 17.82
CA ARG A 371 1.37 14.06 17.62
C ARG A 371 2.16 15.35 17.81
N LEU A 372 1.68 16.47 17.25
CA LEU A 372 2.31 17.78 17.40
C LEU A 372 2.22 18.30 18.84
N LEU A 373 1.11 18.05 19.54
CA LEU A 373 0.93 18.40 20.95
C LEU A 373 1.81 17.55 21.88
N GLN A 374 1.99 16.26 21.59
CA GLN A 374 2.94 15.40 22.29
C GLN A 374 4.38 15.88 22.14
N LEU A 375 4.77 16.31 20.93
CA LEU A 375 6.15 16.71 20.63
C LEU A 375 6.50 18.14 21.09
N TRP A 376 5.54 19.08 21.07
CA TRP A 376 5.79 20.52 21.30
C TRP A 376 4.96 21.15 22.43
N GLY A 377 3.95 20.45 22.96
CA GLY A 377 3.01 20.99 23.94
C GLY A 377 3.68 21.40 25.26
N GLY A 378 4.62 20.58 25.77
CA GLY A 378 5.33 20.89 27.02
C GLY A 378 6.22 22.13 26.95
N LEU A 379 6.64 22.57 25.77
CA LEU A 379 7.46 23.77 25.59
C LEU A 379 6.65 25.07 25.50
N ARG A 380 5.35 25.00 25.18
CA ARG A 380 4.55 26.19 24.80
C ARG A 380 3.16 26.28 25.43
N LEU A 381 2.65 25.19 26.01
CA LEU A 381 1.28 25.04 26.49
C LEU A 381 1.21 24.36 27.88
N ASP A 382 2.36 24.24 28.57
CA ASP A 382 2.52 23.61 29.89
C ASP A 382 1.91 22.19 30.02
N ILE A 383 1.94 21.43 28.92
CA ILE A 383 1.49 20.04 28.90
C ILE A 383 2.61 19.13 29.41
N LEU A 384 2.37 18.45 30.52
CA LEU A 384 3.31 17.49 31.12
C LEU A 384 3.30 16.14 30.42
N ASN A 385 2.11 15.65 30.03
CA ASN A 385 1.94 14.37 29.37
C ASN A 385 0.66 14.33 28.52
N ILE A 386 0.68 13.56 27.42
CA ILE A 386 -0.51 13.19 26.66
C ILE A 386 -0.46 11.69 26.36
N SER A 387 -1.47 10.95 26.80
CA SER A 387 -1.70 9.56 26.39
C SER A 387 -3.07 9.40 25.74
N CYS A 388 -3.25 8.31 25.01
CA CYS A 388 -4.51 7.98 24.34
C CYS A 388 -4.84 6.52 24.61
N VAL A 389 -6.10 6.24 24.94
CA VAL A 389 -6.61 4.91 25.28
C VAL A 389 -7.98 4.77 24.62
N ASP A 390 -8.09 3.85 23.66
CA ASP A 390 -9.28 3.69 22.82
C ASP A 390 -9.64 5.02 22.13
N THR A 391 -10.87 5.53 22.31
CA THR A 391 -11.36 6.84 21.84
C THR A 391 -11.14 7.99 22.83
N ARG A 392 -10.32 7.79 23.87
CA ARG A 392 -10.08 8.79 24.94
C ARG A 392 -8.69 9.40 24.87
N VAL A 393 -8.61 10.72 25.05
CA VAL A 393 -7.36 11.48 25.11
C VAL A 393 -7.17 12.01 26.52
N HIS A 394 -6.11 11.57 27.18
CA HIS A 394 -5.69 12.03 28.50
C HIS A 394 -4.64 13.13 28.35
N ILE A 395 -4.85 14.29 28.96
CA ILE A 395 -3.90 15.42 28.94
C ILE A 395 -3.65 15.90 30.36
N VAL A 396 -2.39 15.84 30.79
CA VAL A 396 -1.95 16.38 32.08
C VAL A 396 -1.29 17.73 31.87
N PHE A 397 -1.88 18.78 32.43
CA PHE A 397 -1.31 20.12 32.47
C PHE A 397 -0.55 20.34 33.79
N SER A 398 0.57 21.04 33.76
CA SER A 398 1.37 21.33 34.96
C SER A 398 2.25 22.56 34.78
N ARG A 399 1.93 23.67 35.46
CA ARG A 399 2.72 24.89 35.45
C ARG A 399 3.09 25.33 36.87
N LEU A 400 4.39 25.40 37.15
CA LEU A 400 4.89 25.74 38.47
C LEU A 400 4.60 27.20 38.87
N LYS A 401 4.59 28.13 37.91
CA LYS A 401 4.40 29.57 38.18
C LYS A 401 3.03 29.91 38.77
N THR A 402 1.98 29.23 38.31
CA THR A 402 0.60 29.39 38.81
C THR A 402 0.25 28.37 39.90
N LEU A 403 1.16 27.43 40.19
CA LEU A 403 0.93 26.25 41.03
C LEU A 403 -0.30 25.44 40.56
N SER A 404 -0.54 25.38 39.25
CA SER A 404 -1.65 24.64 38.65
C SER A 404 -1.18 23.29 38.12
N LYS A 405 -1.83 22.20 38.51
CA LYS A 405 -1.67 20.86 37.94
C LYS A 405 -3.01 20.12 37.93
N PHE A 406 -3.47 19.72 36.75
CA PHE A 406 -4.72 18.97 36.58
C PHE A 406 -4.64 18.04 35.37
N GLU A 407 -5.42 16.96 35.39
CA GLU A 407 -5.63 16.07 34.26
C GLU A 407 -7.03 16.29 33.68
N VAL A 408 -7.13 16.31 32.36
CA VAL A 408 -8.39 16.31 31.61
C VAL A 408 -8.43 15.07 30.72
N ILE A 409 -9.53 14.33 30.78
CA ILE A 409 -9.79 13.19 29.89
C ILE A 409 -10.91 13.63 28.93
N PHE A 410 -10.59 13.69 27.65
CA PHE A 410 -11.54 13.98 26.59
C PHE A 410 -12.00 12.67 25.93
N SER A 411 -13.31 12.44 25.83
CA SER A 411 -13.87 11.45 24.91
C SER A 411 -13.97 12.08 23.52
N VAL A 412 -13.44 11.39 22.51
CA VAL A 412 -13.59 11.77 21.11
C VAL A 412 -14.67 10.89 20.48
N SER A 413 -15.57 11.49 19.71
CA SER A 413 -16.58 10.76 18.94
C SER A 413 -16.76 11.39 17.55
N LEU A 414 -17.46 10.68 16.66
CA LEU A 414 -17.79 11.16 15.32
C LEU A 414 -19.29 11.48 15.22
N VAL A 415 -19.61 12.77 15.10
CA VAL A 415 -20.99 13.27 14.90
C VAL A 415 -21.02 14.04 13.59
N ASP A 416 -21.98 13.75 12.71
CA ASP A 416 -22.09 14.36 11.36
C ASP A 416 -20.75 14.37 10.59
N ARG A 417 -20.02 13.25 10.69
CA ARG A 417 -18.69 13.02 10.09
C ARG A 417 -17.58 13.93 10.63
N LEU A 418 -17.81 14.69 11.71
CA LEU A 418 -16.85 15.59 12.36
C LEU A 418 -16.38 14.98 13.69
N CYS A 419 -15.09 15.13 14.00
CA CYS A 419 -14.56 14.78 15.31
C CYS A 419 -15.07 15.79 16.34
N VAL A 420 -15.83 15.31 17.33
CA VAL A 420 -16.31 16.08 18.48
C VAL A 420 -15.52 15.63 19.71
N LEU A 421 -15.13 16.58 20.55
CA LEU A 421 -14.52 16.30 21.86
C LEU A 421 -15.46 16.72 22.97
N GLN A 422 -15.61 15.86 23.96
CA GLN A 422 -16.36 16.13 25.18
C GLN A 422 -15.46 15.87 26.39
N VAL A 423 -15.68 16.59 27.49
CA VAL A 423 -14.98 16.31 28.75
C VAL A 423 -15.62 15.08 29.37
N GLN A 424 -14.85 13.99 29.52
CA GLN A 424 -15.32 12.77 30.16
C GLN A 424 -15.00 12.77 31.66
N SER A 425 -13.84 13.30 32.04
CA SER A 425 -13.39 13.37 33.42
C SER A 425 -12.35 14.48 33.61
N PHE A 426 -12.27 14.99 34.84
CA PHE A 426 -11.35 16.04 35.25
C PHE A 426 -10.83 15.76 36.66
N THR A 427 -9.51 15.77 36.83
CA THR A 427 -8.84 15.53 38.10
C THR A 427 -7.92 16.71 38.41
N ASN A 428 -8.35 17.62 39.29
CA ASN A 428 -7.48 18.67 39.81
C ASN A 428 -6.56 18.10 40.91
N VAL A 429 -5.26 18.34 40.80
CA VAL A 429 -4.24 17.91 41.76
C VAL A 429 -3.72 19.11 42.57
N ILE A 430 -3.51 20.26 41.92
CA ILE A 430 -3.03 21.50 42.53
C ILE A 430 -3.65 22.70 41.78
N GLY A 431 -4.11 23.72 42.51
CA GLY A 431 -4.74 24.91 41.95
C GLY A 431 -6.26 24.94 42.18
N ASN A 432 -6.93 25.95 41.64
CA ASN A 432 -8.37 26.20 41.83
C ASN A 432 -9.23 25.94 40.57
N THR A 433 -8.65 25.31 39.53
CA THR A 433 -9.35 24.99 38.29
C THR A 433 -10.50 24.00 38.55
N THR A 434 -11.66 24.24 37.94
CA THR A 434 -12.86 23.40 38.04
C THR A 434 -13.21 22.76 36.69
N ILE A 435 -13.94 21.64 36.74
CA ILE A 435 -14.42 20.95 35.52
C ILE A 435 -15.28 21.88 34.66
N GLN A 436 -16.15 22.69 35.27
CA GLN A 436 -17.04 23.63 34.57
C GLN A 436 -16.25 24.61 33.69
N GLN A 437 -15.11 25.12 34.15
CA GLN A 437 -14.28 26.02 33.34
C GLN A 437 -13.72 25.33 32.09
N ILE A 438 -13.42 24.03 32.17
CA ILE A 438 -12.95 23.24 31.03
C ILE A 438 -14.13 22.94 30.09
N GLU A 439 -15.29 22.57 30.63
CA GLU A 439 -16.52 22.32 29.86
C GLU A 439 -16.98 23.57 29.11
N ASP A 440 -17.00 24.74 29.76
CA ASP A 440 -17.34 26.04 29.15
C ASP A 440 -16.36 26.40 28.03
N ILE A 441 -15.06 26.15 28.22
CA ILE A 441 -14.05 26.34 27.17
C ILE A 441 -14.31 25.38 26.00
N VAL A 442 -14.56 24.08 26.25
CA VAL A 442 -14.83 23.10 25.19
C VAL A 442 -16.10 23.46 24.41
N ALA A 443 -17.18 23.82 25.11
CA ALA A 443 -18.46 24.23 24.52
C ALA A 443 -18.35 25.52 23.67
N SER A 444 -17.36 26.37 23.92
CA SER A 444 -17.10 27.57 23.11
C SER A 444 -16.57 27.28 21.70
N PHE A 445 -16.14 26.05 21.41
CA PHE A 445 -15.59 25.65 20.11
C PHE A 445 -16.55 24.77 19.31
N SER A 446 -16.85 25.19 18.08
CA SER A 446 -17.55 24.32 17.11
C SER A 446 -16.61 23.24 16.55
N PRO A 447 -17.13 22.02 16.24
CA PRO A 447 -16.36 20.96 15.60
C PRO A 447 -15.81 21.41 14.25
N ALA A 448 -14.49 21.54 14.16
CA ALA A 448 -13.80 22.12 13.01
C ALA A 448 -12.36 21.61 12.93
N LYS A 449 -11.65 21.95 11.84
CA LYS A 449 -10.21 21.68 11.75
C LYS A 449 -9.45 22.42 12.86
N ASN A 450 -8.45 21.75 13.44
CA ASN A 450 -7.59 22.23 14.52
C ASN A 450 -8.34 22.47 15.87
N VAL A 451 -9.45 21.76 16.13
CA VAL A 451 -10.30 22.04 17.31
C VAL A 451 -9.64 21.65 18.62
N LEU A 452 -8.98 20.50 18.71
CA LEU A 452 -8.25 20.08 19.91
C LEU A 452 -7.13 21.09 20.23
N THR A 453 -6.35 21.49 19.22
CA THR A 453 -5.28 22.48 19.37
C THR A 453 -5.81 23.85 19.82
N LYS A 454 -7.02 24.25 19.40
CA LYS A 454 -7.67 25.49 19.85
C LYS A 454 -8.15 25.39 21.30
N ILE A 455 -8.81 24.30 21.66
CA ILE A 455 -9.25 24.02 23.04
C ILE A 455 -8.05 24.10 24.00
N ILE A 456 -6.96 23.40 23.70
CA ILE A 456 -5.75 23.38 24.53
C ILE A 456 -5.11 24.76 24.66
N LYS A 457 -5.06 25.55 23.58
CA LYS A 457 -4.58 26.94 23.64
C LYS A 457 -5.45 27.79 24.56
N SER A 458 -6.77 27.67 24.46
CA SER A 458 -7.71 28.39 25.34
C SER A 458 -7.59 27.95 26.81
N ILE A 459 -7.41 26.66 27.09
CA ILE A 459 -7.09 26.14 28.43
C ILE A 459 -5.80 26.78 28.96
N HIS A 460 -4.73 26.78 28.15
CA HIS A 460 -3.47 27.39 28.56
C HIS A 460 -3.60 28.91 28.77
N GLU A 461 -4.24 29.64 27.86
CA GLU A 461 -4.41 31.10 27.92
C GLU A 461 -5.32 31.55 29.08
N ASN A 462 -6.35 30.77 29.44
CA ASN A 462 -7.32 31.16 30.48
C ASN A 462 -7.02 30.57 31.88
N LEU A 463 -6.31 29.45 31.98
CA LEU A 463 -6.16 28.68 33.24
C LEU A 463 -4.71 28.42 33.65
N LEU A 464 -3.74 28.69 32.78
CA LEU A 464 -2.31 28.48 33.05
C LEU A 464 -1.47 29.75 32.85
N CYS A 465 -1.83 30.66 31.94
CA CYS A 465 -1.09 31.90 31.72
C CYS A 465 -1.01 32.81 32.97
#